data_AF-A0A6J3C3P2-F1
#
_entry.id   AF-A0A6J3C3P2-F1
#
_cell.length_a   1.000
_cell.length_b   1.000
_cell.length_c   1.000
_cell.angle_alpha   90.00
_cell.angle_beta   90.00
_cell.angle_gamma   90.00
#
_symmetry.space_group_name_H-M   'P 1'
#
loop_
_entity.id
_entity.type
_entity.pdbx_description
1 polymer ?
#
loop_
_entity_poly.entity_id
_entity_poly.type
_entity_poly.pdbx_seq_one_letter_code
_entity_poly.pdbx_strand_id
1 'polypeptide(L)'
;MASSSIRRLCHWGPIAVLGIIKLITWAMVHLIGMWWPPQESLGGALHAAMFLGFAAATLYYFLQSLLEGPGFVPIGWEPVKESDKQYLQYCTVCNGYKAPRSHHCKKCM
;
A
#
# COMPACT_ATOMS: atom_id res chain seq x y z
N MET A 1 -4.07 12.61 -12.81
CA MET A 1 -2.59 12.74 -12.87
C MET A 1 -1.93 11.64 -12.05
N ALA A 2 -1.53 10.55 -12.69
CA ALA A 2 -0.65 9.58 -12.05
C ALA A 2 0.68 10.29 -11.72
N SER A 3 0.95 10.60 -10.44
CA SER A 3 2.35 10.73 -10.03
C SER A 3 2.98 9.40 -10.42
N SER A 4 3.90 9.37 -11.38
CA SER A 4 4.41 8.13 -11.96
C SER A 4 4.72 7.14 -10.83
N SER A 5 4.22 5.91 -10.91
CA SER A 5 4.34 4.93 -9.81
C SER A 5 5.79 4.76 -9.34
N ILE A 6 6.73 5.02 -10.24
CA ILE A 6 8.18 5.13 -10.00
C ILE A 6 8.53 6.23 -8.99
N ARG A 7 7.97 7.44 -9.11
CA ARG A 7 8.21 8.54 -8.16
C ARG A 7 7.72 8.22 -6.75
N ARG A 8 6.60 7.47 -6.63
CA ARG A 8 6.11 6.98 -5.33
C ARG A 8 7.08 5.95 -4.74
N LEU A 9 7.59 5.03 -5.55
CA LEU A 9 8.55 4.01 -5.12
C LEU A 9 9.90 4.61 -4.69
N CYS A 10 10.37 5.64 -5.39
CA CYS A 10 11.64 6.31 -5.11
C CYS A 10 11.57 7.32 -3.94
N HIS A 11 10.43 7.43 -3.25
CA HIS A 11 10.34 8.25 -2.05
C HIS A 11 11.04 7.58 -0.86
N TRP A 12 11.57 8.39 0.07
CA TRP A 12 12.35 7.90 1.22
C TRP A 12 11.62 6.84 2.04
N GLY A 13 10.35 7.09 2.38
CA GLY A 13 9.55 6.14 3.17
C GLY A 13 9.49 4.73 2.56
N PRO A 14 9.05 4.60 1.29
CA PRO A 14 9.04 3.32 0.60
C PRO A 14 10.40 2.64 0.48
N ILE A 15 11.46 3.38 0.15
CA ILE A 15 12.82 2.83 0.10
C ILE A 15 13.23 2.27 1.46
N ALA A 16 12.97 3.00 2.55
CA ALA A 16 13.28 2.55 3.89
C ALA A 16 12.50 1.28 4.26
N VAL A 17 11.21 1.20 3.94
CA VAL A 17 10.39 0.00 4.20
C VAL A 17 10.91 -1.20 3.42
N LEU A 18 11.25 -1.04 2.13
CA LEU A 18 11.84 -2.11 1.33
C LEU A 18 13.19 -2.58 1.90
N GLY A 19 14.00 -1.64 2.39
CA GLY A 19 15.25 -1.93 3.09
C GLY A 19 15.02 -2.77 4.36
N ILE A 20 14.05 -2.39 5.19
CA ILE A 20 13.69 -3.12 6.42
C ILE A 20 13.19 -4.53 6.10
N ILE A 21 12.29 -4.68 5.13
CA ILE A 21 11.78 -5.99 4.69
C ILE A 21 12.96 -6.88 4.27
N LYS A 22 13.85 -6.37 3.41
CA LYS A 22 15.04 -7.12 2.97
C LYS A 22 15.95 -7.53 4.13
N LEU A 23 16.24 -6.60 5.04
CA LEU A 23 17.12 -6.83 6.19
C LEU A 23 16.55 -7.93 7.10
N ILE A 24 15.28 -7.82 7.47
CA ILE A 24 14.61 -8.80 8.34
C ILE A 24 14.54 -10.16 7.66
N THR A 25 14.14 -10.22 6.38
CA THR A 25 14.08 -11.47 5.64
C THR A 25 15.45 -12.14 5.58
N TRP A 26 16.51 -11.40 5.26
CA TRP A 26 17.87 -11.94 5.21
C TRP A 26 18.35 -12.46 6.56
N ALA A 27 18.18 -11.66 7.63
CA ALA A 27 18.59 -12.06 8.98
C ALA A 27 17.84 -13.32 9.45
N MET A 28 16.53 -13.39 9.21
CA MET A 28 15.72 -14.53 9.61
C MET A 28 16.02 -15.79 8.79
N VAL A 29 16.27 -15.68 7.48
CA VAL A 29 16.71 -16.82 6.66
C VAL A 29 18.04 -17.36 7.18
N HIS A 30 18.97 -16.48 7.57
CA HIS A 30 20.24 -16.89 8.17
C HIS A 30 20.03 -17.61 9.51
N LEU A 31 19.19 -17.07 10.39
CA LEU A 31 18.87 -17.70 11.68
C LEU A 31 18.18 -19.06 11.51
N ILE A 32 17.22 -19.17 10.59
CA ILE A 32 16.55 -20.45 10.26
C ILE A 32 17.59 -21.46 9.78
N GLY A 33 18.50 -21.04 8.89
CA GLY A 33 19.57 -21.90 8.38
C GLY A 33 20.57 -22.36 9.44
N MET A 34 20.73 -21.64 10.56
CA MET A 34 21.61 -22.05 11.66
C MET A 34 20.90 -22.95 12.67
N TRP A 35 19.66 -22.62 13.04
CA TRP A 35 18.98 -23.23 14.19
C TRP A 35 18.01 -24.34 13.81
N TRP A 36 17.33 -24.24 12.66
CA TRP A 36 16.39 -25.25 12.20
C TRP A 36 16.35 -25.31 10.68
N PRO A 37 17.40 -25.88 10.05
CA PRO A 37 17.57 -25.79 8.62
C PRO A 37 16.49 -26.60 7.88
N PRO A 38 16.02 -26.11 6.72
CA PRO A 38 14.94 -26.75 5.97
C PRO A 38 15.30 -28.13 5.43
N GLN A 39 16.59 -28.41 5.21
CA GLN A 39 17.06 -29.70 4.71
C GLN A 39 17.09 -30.82 5.77
N GLU A 40 17.05 -30.47 7.06
CA GLU A 40 17.21 -31.45 8.15
C GLU A 40 15.89 -32.12 8.56
N SER A 41 14.74 -31.49 8.27
CA SER A 41 13.44 -32.05 8.62
C SER A 41 12.28 -31.41 7.85
N LEU A 42 11.18 -32.15 7.68
CA LEU A 42 9.94 -31.62 7.11
C LEU A 42 9.41 -30.42 7.92
N GLY A 43 9.52 -30.46 9.25
CA GLY A 43 9.12 -29.35 10.12
C GLY A 43 9.92 -28.08 9.84
N GLY A 44 11.25 -28.20 9.71
CA GLY A 44 12.11 -27.09 9.32
C GLY A 44 11.78 -26.54 7.94
N ALA A 45 11.51 -27.42 6.96
CA ALA A 45 11.10 -27.02 5.62
C ALA A 45 9.77 -26.24 5.62
N LEU A 46 8.76 -26.74 6.36
CA LEU A 46 7.46 -26.07 6.48
C LEU A 46 7.58 -24.73 7.21
N HIS A 47 8.37 -24.65 8.28
CA HIS A 47 8.62 -23.40 9.00
C HIS A 47 9.30 -22.35 8.11
N ALA A 48 10.34 -22.74 7.37
CA ALA A 48 11.02 -21.86 6.41
C ALA A 48 10.09 -21.41 5.29
N ALA A 49 9.29 -22.32 4.72
CA ALA A 49 8.32 -22.01 3.67
C ALA A 49 7.24 -21.04 4.16
N MET A 50 6.71 -21.24 5.37
CA MET A 50 5.73 -20.34 5.99
C MET A 50 6.32 -18.94 6.20
N PHE A 51 7.53 -18.84 6.74
CA PHE A 51 8.21 -17.56 6.92
C PHE A 51 8.41 -16.82 5.59
N LEU A 52 8.94 -17.50 4.57
CA LEU A 52 9.15 -16.92 3.24
C LEU A 52 7.82 -16.51 2.59
N GLY A 53 6.76 -17.30 2.78
CA GLY A 53 5.41 -16.97 2.34
C GLY A 53 4.90 -15.66 2.95
N PHE A 54 5.05 -15.47 4.26
CA PHE A 54 4.67 -14.22 4.93
C PHE A 54 5.55 -13.03 4.54
N ALA A 55 6.85 -13.24 4.35
CA ALA A 55 7.75 -12.19 3.85
C ALA A 55 7.35 -11.74 2.44
N ALA A 56 7.05 -12.69 1.54
CA ALA A 56 6.56 -12.40 0.20
C ALA A 56 5.20 -11.70 0.21
N ALA A 57 4.26 -12.16 1.05
CA ALA A 57 2.95 -11.51 1.22
C ALA A 57 3.09 -10.08 1.72
N THR A 58 3.97 -9.82 2.68
CA THR A 58 4.25 -8.48 3.21
C THR A 58 4.77 -7.56 2.10
N LEU A 59 5.75 -8.02 1.31
CA LEU A 59 6.26 -7.26 0.18
C LEU A 59 5.15 -7.00 -0.86
N TYR A 60 4.36 -8.02 -1.19
CA TYR A 60 3.27 -7.92 -2.15
C TYR A 60 2.24 -6.87 -1.72
N TYR A 61 1.67 -7.00 -0.51
CA TYR A 61 0.64 -6.07 -0.04
C TYR A 61 1.19 -4.66 0.17
N PHE A 62 2.44 -4.52 0.56
CA PHE A 62 3.11 -3.23 0.60
C PHE A 62 3.17 -2.58 -0.79
N LEU A 63 3.61 -3.32 -1.82
CA LEU A 63 3.65 -2.85 -3.19
C LEU A 63 2.24 -2.51 -3.73
N GLN A 64 1.23 -3.33 -3.44
CA GLN A 64 -0.16 -3.03 -3.82
C GLN A 64 -0.63 -1.70 -3.22
N SER A 65 -0.40 -1.48 -1.91
CA SER A 65 -0.74 -0.21 -1.26
C SER A 65 -0.03 1.01 -1.87
N LEU A 66 1.18 0.78 -2.39
CA LEU A 66 2.03 1.81 -2.96
C LEU A 66 1.82 2.04 -4.47
N LEU A 67 1.24 1.10 -5.21
CA LEU A 67 1.09 1.23 -6.66
C LEU A 67 -0.34 1.62 -7.05
N GLU A 68 -1.36 1.07 -6.38
CA GLU A 68 -2.77 1.31 -6.72
C GLU A 68 -3.19 2.78 -6.54
N GLY A 69 -2.79 3.40 -5.43
CA GLY A 69 -3.15 4.79 -5.13
C GLY A 69 -4.60 4.97 -4.65
N PRO A 70 -5.03 6.21 -4.35
CA PRO A 70 -6.39 6.48 -3.89
C PRO A 70 -7.40 6.47 -5.04
N GLY A 71 -8.65 6.07 -4.76
CA GLY A 71 -9.77 6.29 -5.67
C GLY A 71 -10.08 7.78 -5.86
N PHE A 72 -10.71 8.13 -6.98
CA PHE A 72 -11.04 9.51 -7.34
C PHE A 72 -12.46 9.63 -7.90
N VAL A 73 -13.05 10.81 -7.77
CA VAL A 73 -14.25 11.22 -8.51
C VAL A 73 -13.87 12.26 -9.57
N PRO A 74 -14.64 12.41 -10.67
CA PRO A 74 -14.39 13.45 -11.66
C PRO A 74 -14.31 14.85 -11.03
N ILE A 75 -13.50 15.74 -11.61
CA ILE A 75 -13.47 17.16 -11.23
C ILE A 75 -14.86 17.75 -11.48
N GLY A 76 -15.36 18.56 -10.55
CA GLY A 76 -16.72 19.09 -10.62
C GLY A 76 -17.81 18.05 -10.38
N TRP A 77 -17.50 16.94 -9.69
CA TRP A 77 -18.53 15.96 -9.34
C TRP A 77 -19.68 16.59 -8.54
N GLU A 78 -20.90 16.19 -8.88
CA GLU A 78 -22.14 16.59 -8.22
C GLU A 78 -23.05 15.38 -7.99
N PRO A 79 -23.91 15.40 -6.95
CA PRO A 79 -24.89 14.34 -6.77
C PRO A 79 -25.93 14.36 -7.90
N VAL A 80 -26.47 13.19 -8.23
CA VAL A 80 -27.51 13.06 -9.27
C VAL A 80 -28.79 13.81 -8.90
N LYS A 81 -29.13 13.87 -7.60
CA LYS A 81 -30.25 14.65 -7.10
C LYS A 81 -29.75 15.98 -6.55
N GLU A 82 -30.25 17.07 -7.10
CA GLU A 82 -29.97 18.42 -6.62
C GLU A 82 -30.30 18.62 -5.14
N SER A 83 -31.36 17.97 -4.64
CA SER A 83 -31.74 18.00 -3.23
C SER A 83 -30.64 17.49 -2.29
N ASP A 84 -29.75 16.62 -2.79
CA ASP A 84 -28.73 16.01 -1.95
C ASP A 84 -27.54 16.95 -1.72
N LYS A 85 -27.39 18.01 -2.55
CA LYS A 85 -26.33 19.04 -2.40
C LYS A 85 -26.36 19.69 -1.01
N GLN A 86 -27.53 19.79 -0.37
CA GLN A 86 -27.68 20.35 0.98
C GLN A 86 -26.96 19.54 2.07
N TYR A 87 -26.71 18.24 1.82
CA TYR A 87 -26.04 17.34 2.77
C TYR A 87 -24.53 17.21 2.49
N LEU A 88 -24.05 17.78 1.40
CA LEU A 88 -22.68 17.58 0.92
C LEU A 88 -21.85 18.84 1.10
N GLN A 89 -20.58 18.64 1.44
CA GLN A 89 -19.61 19.73 1.52
C GLN A 89 -19.10 20.08 0.13
N TYR A 90 -19.02 21.36 -0.19
CA TYR A 90 -18.38 21.82 -1.42
C TYR A 90 -16.87 21.95 -1.25
N CYS A 91 -16.10 21.62 -2.30
CA CYS A 91 -14.66 21.82 -2.36
C CYS A 91 -14.32 22.81 -3.47
N THR A 92 -13.81 23.98 -3.10
CA THR A 92 -13.42 25.04 -4.04
C THR A 92 -12.24 24.64 -4.92
N VAL A 93 -11.32 23.81 -4.42
CA VAL A 93 -10.15 23.33 -5.20
C VAL A 93 -10.57 22.34 -6.28
N CYS A 94 -11.53 21.45 -5.98
CA CYS A 94 -12.05 20.47 -6.94
C CYS A 94 -13.22 21.01 -7.77
N ASN A 95 -13.68 22.24 -7.50
CA ASN A 95 -14.86 22.87 -8.09
C ASN A 95 -16.12 21.98 -8.06
N GLY A 96 -16.31 21.21 -7.00
CA GLY A 96 -17.38 20.20 -6.92
C GLY A 96 -17.72 19.79 -5.49
N TYR A 97 -18.78 19.01 -5.34
CA TYR A 97 -19.20 18.46 -4.05
C TYR A 97 -18.35 17.25 -3.66
N LYS A 98 -18.15 17.04 -2.36
CA LYS A 98 -17.49 15.84 -1.85
C LYS A 98 -18.51 14.70 -1.79
N ALA A 99 -18.29 13.65 -2.55
CA ALA A 99 -19.04 12.41 -2.41
C ALA A 99 -18.95 11.87 -0.97
N PRO A 100 -19.94 11.11 -0.47
CA PRO A 100 -19.92 10.57 0.88
C PRO A 100 -18.62 9.82 1.21
N ARG A 101 -17.98 10.18 2.33
CA ARG A 101 -16.68 9.64 2.80
C ARG A 101 -15.46 9.99 1.91
N SER A 102 -15.60 10.92 0.96
CA SER A 102 -14.49 11.43 0.16
C SER A 102 -13.93 12.75 0.72
N HIS A 103 -12.62 12.97 0.53
CA HIS A 103 -11.94 14.18 0.95
C HIS A 103 -10.91 14.60 -0.10
N HIS A 104 -10.75 15.91 -0.27
CA HIS A 104 -9.65 16.47 -1.08
C HIS A 104 -8.31 16.22 -0.36
N CYS A 105 -7.34 15.67 -1.09
CA CYS A 105 -6.01 15.40 -0.56
C CYS A 105 -4.99 16.29 -1.26
N LYS A 106 -4.55 17.35 -0.58
CA LYS A 106 -3.55 18.31 -1.08
C LYS A 106 -2.23 17.70 -1.57
N LYS A 107 -1.93 16.45 -1.21
CA LYS A 107 -0.73 15.72 -1.65
C LYS A 107 -0.95 14.93 -2.94
N CYS A 108 -2.18 14.45 -3.16
CA CYS A 108 -2.50 13.60 -4.30
C CYS A 108 -2.93 14.46 -5.49
N MET A 109 -3.95 15.31 -5.30
CA MET A 109 -4.38 16.43 -6.15
C MET A 109 -5.23 17.37 -5.31
#